data_AF-A0A1V4SHY5-F1
#
_entry.id   AF-A0A1V4SHY5-F1
#
_cell.length_a   1.000
_cell.length_b   1.000
_cell.length_c   1.000
_cell.angle_alpha   90.00
_cell.angle_beta   90.00
_cell.angle_gamma   90.00
#
_symmetry.space_group_name_H-M   'P 1'
#
loop_
_entity.id
_entity.type
_entity.pdbx_description
1 polymer ?
#
loop_
_entity_poly.entity_id
_entity_poly.type
_entity_poly.pdbx_seq_one_letter_code
_entity_poly.pdbx_strand_id
1 'polypeptide(L)'
;MLNKDRLKGFFSGLIFSAVLGVSALGVTVLAAPVAKNISVVYDNIKIYVDGSLIELKDGNGETIQPFISKGVTYMPVAAFSRALGKDVSWDGNTKSVYIKQPEVEAKEVTVSNVDELFAALGTNSHIKLKPGIYNISDLKQGYSDSKNIFWEEVYDGNKLVLKEISNLTIEGLGDKPVEIVVEPRYADVLTFLDCENVNIKNVKAGHTIEKGACIGGVFNFDSSKDIAVSNSILYGCGTYGIIANNTENLKLSDSIIEECTEGVMAISKCKNFEFSNSIFRKCESYGLFGIYSSTAIVFDKCEIAENTAYTKNTDMLSVNLSSEIKFTNCKFKDNKLFNLNIEFLPDIDFTGTTFE
;
A
#
# COMPACT_ATOMS: atom_id res chain seq x y z
N MET A 1 -15.84 -83.16 -13.28
CA MET A 1 -16.03 -82.33 -14.49
C MET A 1 -16.16 -80.87 -14.05
N LEU A 2 -15.09 -80.07 -14.19
CA LEU A 2 -15.21 -78.62 -14.01
C LEU A 2 -15.94 -78.02 -15.22
N ASN A 3 -17.00 -77.28 -14.95
CA ASN A 3 -17.85 -76.66 -15.95
C ASN A 3 -17.09 -75.56 -16.71
N LYS A 4 -16.84 -75.76 -18.00
CA LYS A 4 -16.06 -74.86 -18.88
C LYS A 4 -16.64 -73.44 -18.95
N ASP A 5 -17.90 -73.25 -18.61
CA ASP A 5 -18.58 -71.95 -18.68
C ASP A 5 -18.28 -71.02 -17.49
N ARG A 6 -17.90 -71.57 -16.33
CA ARG A 6 -17.42 -70.75 -15.20
C ARG A 6 -16.01 -70.21 -15.39
N LEU A 7 -15.19 -70.88 -16.19
CA LEU A 7 -13.81 -70.46 -16.46
C LEU A 7 -13.75 -69.25 -17.40
N LYS A 8 -14.66 -69.17 -18.38
CA LYS A 8 -14.74 -68.05 -19.33
C LYS A 8 -15.16 -66.73 -18.67
N GLY A 9 -16.02 -66.77 -17.65
CA GLY A 9 -16.42 -65.59 -16.87
C GLY A 9 -15.28 -65.02 -16.01
N PHE A 10 -14.41 -65.89 -15.48
CA PHE A 10 -13.28 -65.47 -14.64
C PHE A 10 -12.16 -64.80 -15.45
N PHE A 11 -11.86 -65.30 -16.66
CA PHE A 11 -10.87 -64.69 -17.54
C PHE A 11 -11.35 -63.38 -18.20
N SER A 12 -12.67 -63.23 -18.43
CA SER A 12 -13.27 -61.98 -18.92
C SER A 12 -13.20 -60.85 -17.87
N GLY A 13 -13.43 -61.16 -16.58
CA GLY A 13 -13.36 -60.18 -15.50
C GLY A 13 -11.94 -59.66 -15.23
N LEU A 14 -10.93 -60.53 -15.32
CA LEU A 14 -9.52 -60.18 -15.08
C LEU A 14 -8.94 -59.23 -16.14
N ILE A 15 -9.39 -59.35 -17.40
CA ILE A 15 -8.94 -58.48 -18.49
C ILE A 15 -9.57 -57.08 -18.37
N PHE A 16 -10.83 -56.98 -17.92
CA PHE A 16 -11.49 -55.67 -17.76
C PHE A 16 -10.96 -54.88 -16.55
N SER A 17 -10.55 -55.56 -15.47
CA SER A 17 -9.90 -54.91 -14.32
C SER A 17 -8.46 -54.44 -14.59
N ALA A 18 -7.75 -55.05 -15.55
CA ALA A 18 -6.39 -54.65 -15.89
C ALA A 18 -6.33 -53.40 -16.79
N VAL A 19 -7.37 -53.14 -17.59
CA VAL A 19 -7.40 -52.00 -18.53
C VAL A 19 -7.80 -50.69 -17.85
N LEU A 20 -8.60 -50.74 -16.79
CA LEU A 20 -9.03 -49.54 -16.04
C LEU A 20 -8.07 -49.12 -14.91
N GLY A 21 -7.12 -49.98 -14.52
CA GLY A 21 -6.15 -49.68 -13.46
C GLY A 21 -4.93 -48.84 -13.89
N VAL A 22 -4.75 -48.58 -15.20
CA VAL A 22 -3.55 -47.91 -15.73
C VAL A 22 -3.77 -46.42 -16.06
N SER A 23 -5.01 -45.92 -16.04
CA SER A 23 -5.30 -44.53 -16.42
C SER A 23 -5.20 -43.49 -15.29
N ALA A 24 -4.76 -43.86 -14.08
CA ALA A 24 -4.71 -42.97 -12.92
C ALA A 24 -3.30 -42.72 -12.33
N LEU A 25 -2.24 -42.88 -13.13
CA LEU A 25 -0.92 -42.35 -12.78
C LEU A 25 -0.58 -41.23 -13.75
N GLY A 26 -1.03 -40.01 -13.43
CA GLY A 26 -0.49 -38.80 -14.02
C GLY A 26 0.98 -38.68 -13.62
N VAL A 27 1.88 -39.27 -14.41
CA VAL A 27 3.31 -39.04 -14.28
C VAL A 27 3.55 -37.62 -14.75
N THR A 28 3.79 -36.70 -13.82
CA THR A 28 4.37 -35.41 -14.15
C THR A 28 5.81 -35.66 -14.62
N VAL A 29 6.00 -35.78 -15.93
CA VAL A 29 7.33 -35.83 -16.53
C VAL A 29 7.93 -34.43 -16.41
N LEU A 30 8.68 -34.18 -15.33
CA LEU A 30 9.54 -33.02 -15.26
C LEU A 30 10.66 -33.20 -16.29
N ALA A 31 10.70 -32.34 -17.32
CA ALA A 31 11.77 -32.36 -18.29
C ALA A 31 13.10 -32.13 -17.56
N ALA A 32 14.00 -33.12 -17.63
CA ALA A 32 15.34 -32.96 -17.10
C ALA A 32 16.03 -31.78 -17.81
N PRO A 33 16.81 -30.97 -17.08
CA PRO A 33 17.52 -29.85 -17.70
C PRO A 33 18.45 -30.36 -18.80
N VAL A 34 18.31 -29.80 -20.00
CA VAL A 34 19.18 -30.13 -21.14
C VAL A 34 20.50 -29.40 -20.94
N ALA A 35 21.55 -30.16 -20.58
CA ALA A 35 22.90 -29.62 -20.53
C ALA A 35 23.34 -29.20 -21.94
N LYS A 36 23.74 -27.93 -22.09
CA LYS A 36 24.33 -27.40 -23.32
C LYS A 36 25.71 -26.84 -23.00
N ASN A 37 26.70 -27.31 -23.75
CA ASN A 37 28.01 -26.69 -23.74
C ASN A 37 27.96 -25.41 -24.59
N ILE A 38 28.56 -24.34 -24.09
CA ILE A 38 28.70 -23.07 -24.79
C ILE A 38 30.19 -22.71 -24.88
N SER A 39 30.59 -22.08 -25.98
CA SER A 39 31.88 -21.41 -26.08
C SER A 39 31.75 -19.99 -25.53
N VAL A 40 32.73 -19.58 -24.74
CA VAL A 40 32.78 -18.26 -24.10
C VAL A 40 34.13 -17.60 -24.36
N VAL A 41 34.12 -16.27 -24.43
CA VAL A 41 35.32 -15.44 -24.58
C VAL A 41 35.43 -14.50 -23.39
N TYR A 42 36.60 -14.50 -22.75
CA TYR A 42 36.97 -13.53 -21.72
C TYR A 42 37.83 -12.46 -22.38
N ASP A 43 37.36 -11.20 -22.38
CA ASP A 43 38.01 -10.08 -23.07
C ASP A 43 38.14 -8.86 -22.16
N ASN A 44 38.59 -9.08 -20.92
CA ASN A 44 38.84 -8.04 -19.91
C ASN A 44 37.74 -6.96 -19.81
N ILE A 45 36.49 -7.42 -19.73
CA ILE A 45 35.29 -6.58 -19.80
C ILE A 45 35.23 -5.68 -18.56
N LYS A 46 35.20 -4.36 -18.76
CA LYS A 46 35.13 -3.35 -17.71
C LYS A 46 33.68 -2.92 -17.47
N ILE A 47 33.29 -2.79 -16.22
CA ILE A 47 31.95 -2.39 -15.82
C ILE A 47 32.03 -1.07 -15.07
N TYR A 48 31.26 -0.08 -15.53
CA TYR A 48 31.13 1.21 -14.87
C TYR A 48 29.70 1.37 -14.34
N VAL A 49 29.57 1.71 -13.06
CA VAL A 49 28.32 2.11 -12.42
C VAL A 49 28.49 3.54 -11.95
N ASP A 50 27.59 4.43 -12.38
CA ASP A 50 27.65 5.87 -12.08
C ASP A 50 29.03 6.49 -12.37
N GLY A 51 29.64 6.09 -13.49
CA GLY A 51 30.97 6.55 -13.91
C GLY A 51 32.15 5.90 -13.18
N SER A 52 31.91 5.09 -12.15
CA SER A 52 32.95 4.41 -11.36
C SER A 52 33.18 3.00 -11.86
N LEU A 53 34.45 2.63 -12.09
CA LEU A 53 34.84 1.26 -12.43
C LEU A 53 34.60 0.35 -11.21
N ILE A 54 33.83 -0.73 -11.39
CA ILE A 54 33.54 -1.69 -10.33
C ILE A 54 34.14 -3.07 -10.63
N GLU A 55 34.54 -3.78 -9.58
CA GLU A 55 34.92 -5.18 -9.63
C GLU A 55 33.78 -6.06 -9.09
N LEU A 56 33.40 -7.08 -9.85
CA LEU A 56 32.41 -8.04 -9.40
C LEU A 56 33.08 -9.12 -8.55
N LYS A 57 32.53 -9.37 -7.36
CA LYS A 57 33.02 -10.39 -6.44
C LYS A 57 31.94 -11.44 -6.12
N ASP A 58 32.35 -12.67 -5.91
CA ASP A 58 31.50 -13.75 -5.45
C ASP A 58 31.24 -13.66 -3.92
N GLY A 59 30.52 -14.64 -3.37
CA GLY A 59 30.25 -14.70 -1.92
C GLY A 59 31.49 -14.92 -1.04
N ASN A 60 32.61 -15.36 -1.63
CA ASN A 60 33.88 -15.58 -0.95
C ASN A 60 34.87 -14.42 -1.15
N GLY A 61 34.48 -13.40 -1.90
CA GLY A 61 35.32 -12.24 -2.22
C GLY A 61 36.23 -12.43 -3.44
N GLU A 62 36.08 -13.53 -4.18
CA GLU A 62 36.84 -13.80 -5.41
C GLU A 62 36.26 -13.03 -6.59
N THR A 63 37.12 -12.52 -7.47
CA THR A 63 36.69 -11.77 -8.65
C THR A 63 35.98 -12.68 -9.65
N ILE A 64 34.75 -12.31 -10.03
CA ILE A 64 34.03 -12.98 -11.12
C ILE A 64 34.05 -12.09 -12.36
N GLN A 65 34.50 -12.63 -13.48
CA GLN A 65 34.53 -11.91 -14.75
C GLN A 65 33.28 -12.20 -15.59
N PRO A 66 32.67 -11.18 -16.22
CA PRO A 66 31.72 -11.39 -17.31
C PRO A 66 32.40 -12.08 -18.49
N PHE A 67 31.59 -12.71 -19.34
CA PHE A 67 32.07 -13.36 -20.57
C PHE A 67 31.16 -13.05 -21.75
N ILE A 68 31.68 -13.19 -22.96
CA ILE A 68 30.91 -13.05 -24.20
C ILE A 68 30.56 -14.43 -24.74
N SER A 69 29.30 -14.66 -25.07
CA SER A 69 28.86 -15.82 -25.84
C SER A 69 27.94 -15.38 -26.96
N LYS A 70 28.23 -15.80 -28.20
CA LYS A 70 27.49 -15.42 -29.42
C LYS A 70 27.28 -13.90 -29.57
N GLY A 71 28.30 -13.11 -29.22
CA GLY A 71 28.27 -11.65 -29.31
C GLY A 71 27.50 -10.94 -28.19
N VAL A 72 27.00 -11.68 -27.20
CA VAL A 72 26.29 -11.12 -26.04
C VAL A 72 27.16 -11.24 -24.79
N THR A 73 27.27 -10.15 -24.03
CA THR A 73 27.93 -10.14 -22.72
C THR A 73 27.00 -10.72 -21.66
N TYR A 74 27.42 -11.80 -21.03
CA TYR A 74 26.76 -12.42 -19.88
C TYR A 74 27.49 -12.01 -18.61
N MET A 75 26.71 -11.59 -17.61
CA MET A 75 27.23 -11.06 -16.36
C MET A 75 26.61 -11.81 -15.17
N PRO A 76 27.38 -12.08 -14.09
CA PRO A 76 26.86 -12.69 -12.88
C PRO A 76 25.83 -11.76 -12.21
N VAL A 77 24.56 -12.12 -12.31
CA VAL A 77 23.44 -11.30 -11.81
C VAL A 77 23.58 -10.98 -10.31
N ALA A 78 24.02 -11.94 -9.50
CA ALA A 78 24.16 -11.75 -8.06
C ALA A 78 25.27 -10.74 -7.70
N ALA A 79 26.45 -10.87 -8.30
CA ALA A 79 27.57 -9.97 -8.03
C ALA A 79 27.26 -8.54 -8.52
N PHE A 80 26.67 -8.42 -9.72
CA PHE A 80 26.30 -7.12 -10.27
C PHE A 80 25.19 -6.45 -9.45
N SER A 81 24.12 -7.18 -9.08
CA SER A 81 23.03 -6.62 -8.28
C SER A 81 23.51 -6.18 -6.89
N ARG A 82 24.43 -6.92 -6.27
CA ARG A 82 25.06 -6.49 -5.00
C ARG A 82 25.91 -5.24 -5.16
N ALA A 83 26.61 -5.09 -6.29
CA ALA A 83 27.32 -3.86 -6.61
C ALA A 83 26.36 -2.65 -6.79
N LEU A 84 25.09 -2.91 -7.12
CA LEU A 84 24.00 -1.93 -7.14
C LEU A 84 23.24 -1.81 -5.80
N GLY A 85 23.75 -2.42 -4.71
CA GLY A 85 23.13 -2.37 -3.39
C GLY A 85 21.82 -3.14 -3.28
N LYS A 86 21.62 -4.19 -4.08
CA LYS A 86 20.44 -5.07 -4.03
C LYS A 86 20.79 -6.46 -3.48
N ASP A 87 19.83 -7.06 -2.80
CA ASP A 87 19.88 -8.46 -2.38
C ASP A 87 19.41 -9.38 -3.50
N VAL A 88 20.05 -10.53 -3.64
CA VAL A 88 19.70 -11.55 -4.64
C VAL A 88 19.50 -12.90 -3.98
N SER A 89 18.36 -13.53 -4.24
CA SER A 89 18.08 -14.92 -3.85
C SER A 89 17.72 -15.77 -5.05
N TRP A 90 17.94 -17.09 -4.91
CA TRP A 90 17.63 -18.10 -5.92
C TRP A 90 16.62 -19.08 -5.33
N ASP A 91 15.49 -19.25 -6.01
CA ASP A 91 14.54 -20.33 -5.73
C ASP A 91 14.80 -21.51 -6.68
N GLY A 92 15.40 -22.56 -6.12
CA GLY A 92 15.71 -23.78 -6.86
C GLY A 92 14.49 -24.61 -7.28
N ASN A 93 13.31 -24.39 -6.68
CA ASN A 93 12.08 -25.09 -7.02
C ASN A 93 11.44 -24.48 -8.26
N THR A 94 11.26 -23.15 -8.27
CA THR A 94 10.66 -22.42 -9.40
C THR A 94 11.67 -22.02 -10.47
N LYS A 95 12.97 -22.18 -10.20
CA LYS A 95 14.08 -21.71 -11.05
C LYS A 95 14.06 -20.18 -11.23
N SER A 96 13.71 -19.46 -10.17
CA SER A 96 13.56 -17.99 -10.18
C SER A 96 14.73 -17.30 -9.47
N VAL A 97 15.16 -16.17 -10.02
CA VAL A 97 16.07 -15.23 -9.35
C VAL A 97 15.23 -14.05 -8.86
N TYR A 98 15.32 -13.74 -7.56
CA TYR A 98 14.69 -12.55 -6.98
C TYR A 98 15.77 -11.52 -6.70
N ILE A 99 15.57 -10.30 -7.16
CA ILE A 99 16.44 -9.15 -6.87
C ILE A 99 15.57 -8.18 -6.07
N LYS A 100 15.89 -7.99 -4.79
CA LYS A 100 15.13 -7.15 -3.85
C LYS A 100 16.00 -6.05 -3.29
N GLN A 101 15.39 -5.00 -2.74
CA GLN A 101 16.15 -4.14 -1.83
C GLN A 101 16.62 -4.98 -0.64
N PRO A 102 17.82 -4.72 -0.09
CA PRO A 102 18.25 -5.36 1.13
C PRO A 102 17.18 -5.12 2.20
N GLU A 103 16.84 -6.15 2.97
CA GLU A 103 16.09 -5.95 4.21
C GLU A 103 17.02 -5.21 5.18
N VAL A 104 17.04 -3.88 5.05
CA VAL A 104 17.55 -3.04 6.13
C VAL A 104 16.49 -3.16 7.21
N GLU A 105 16.81 -3.83 8.32
CA GLU A 105 15.94 -3.78 9.50
C GLU A 105 15.58 -2.31 9.73
N ALA A 106 14.28 -2.01 9.73
CA ALA A 106 13.83 -0.65 9.91
C ALA A 106 14.47 -0.12 11.21
N LYS A 107 15.09 1.05 11.15
CA LYS A 107 15.69 1.68 12.33
C LYS A 107 14.56 1.94 13.31
N GLU A 108 14.41 1.05 14.28
CA GLU A 108 13.41 1.19 15.31
C GLU A 108 13.87 2.27 16.30
N VAL A 109 13.06 3.30 16.47
CA VAL A 109 13.35 4.42 17.35
C VAL A 109 12.10 4.78 18.14
N THR A 110 12.24 4.88 19.46
CA THR A 110 11.16 5.38 20.31
C THR A 110 11.38 6.86 20.58
N VAL A 111 10.37 7.67 20.29
CA VAL A 111 10.39 9.12 20.44
C VAL A 111 9.37 9.57 21.47
N SER A 112 9.58 10.75 22.07
CA SER A 112 8.76 11.28 23.17
C SER A 112 8.28 12.72 22.94
N ASN A 113 8.67 13.36 21.83
CA ASN A 113 8.30 14.73 21.47
C ASN A 113 8.43 14.94 19.94
N VAL A 114 7.94 16.09 19.47
CA VAL A 114 7.89 16.39 18.03
C VAL A 114 9.27 16.56 17.38
N ASP A 115 10.26 17.12 18.08
CA ASP A 115 11.62 17.26 17.55
C ASP A 115 12.26 15.89 17.29
N GLU A 116 12.09 14.95 18.24
CA GLU A 116 12.55 13.57 18.09
C GLU A 116 11.83 12.83 16.97
N LEU A 117 10.50 13.02 16.83
CA LEU A 117 9.74 12.50 15.70
C LEU A 117 10.31 13.03 14.39
N PHE A 118 10.48 14.35 14.25
CA PHE A 118 11.00 14.96 13.04
C PHE A 118 12.40 14.46 12.68
N ALA A 119 13.30 14.34 13.66
CA ALA A 119 14.64 13.79 13.46
C ALA A 119 14.65 12.29 13.07
N ALA A 120 13.58 11.56 13.40
CA ALA A 120 13.43 10.14 13.10
C ALA A 120 12.75 9.87 11.74
N LEU A 121 12.07 10.85 11.15
CA LEU A 121 11.43 10.69 9.84
C LEU A 121 12.47 10.41 8.75
N GLY A 122 12.18 9.42 7.92
CA GLY A 122 13.08 8.99 6.86
C GLY A 122 12.75 7.58 6.35
N THR A 123 13.44 7.17 5.29
CA THR A 123 13.33 5.84 4.71
C THR A 123 13.84 4.76 5.69
N ASN A 124 13.24 3.57 5.64
CA ASN A 124 13.60 2.41 6.48
C ASN A 124 13.57 2.70 7.98
N SER A 125 12.50 3.33 8.46
CA SER A 125 12.37 3.77 9.85
C SER A 125 11.08 3.24 10.48
N HIS A 126 11.18 2.75 11.71
CA HIS A 126 10.02 2.38 12.53
C HIS A 126 10.01 3.26 13.79
N ILE A 127 9.18 4.28 13.76
CA ILE A 127 9.10 5.31 14.77
C ILE A 127 7.97 4.96 15.73
N LYS A 128 8.31 4.70 16.99
CA LYS A 128 7.36 4.42 18.07
C LYS A 128 7.14 5.67 18.90
N LEU A 129 5.94 6.22 18.86
CA LEU A 129 5.57 7.43 19.59
C LEU A 129 5.13 7.04 21.01
N LYS A 130 5.80 7.56 22.04
CA LYS A 130 5.23 7.48 23.40
C LYS A 130 3.94 8.31 23.49
N PRO A 131 3.02 7.97 24.42
CA PRO A 131 1.83 8.78 24.67
C PRO A 131 2.15 10.26 24.86
N GLY A 132 1.45 11.12 24.13
CA GLY A 132 1.69 12.55 24.11
C GLY A 132 0.99 13.21 22.92
N ILE A 133 1.18 14.52 22.81
CA ILE A 133 0.73 15.32 21.67
C ILE A 133 1.98 15.78 20.91
N TYR A 134 2.03 15.49 19.62
CA TYR A 134 3.11 15.86 18.71
C TYR A 134 2.59 16.95 17.80
N ASN A 135 2.79 18.20 18.19
CA ASN A 135 2.36 19.35 17.39
C ASN A 135 3.44 19.69 16.37
N ILE A 136 3.21 19.33 15.11
CA ILE A 136 4.12 19.58 13.97
C ILE A 136 4.40 21.08 13.80
N SER A 137 3.48 21.95 14.23
CA SER A 137 3.65 23.40 14.15
C SER A 137 4.68 23.96 15.13
N ASP A 138 5.04 23.23 16.18
CA ASP A 138 6.10 23.62 17.12
C ASP A 138 7.51 23.43 16.53
N LEU A 139 7.64 22.69 15.43
CA LEU A 139 8.92 22.47 14.77
C LEU A 139 9.47 23.78 14.23
N LYS A 140 10.80 23.93 14.31
CA LYS A 140 11.49 25.06 13.68
C LYS A 140 11.39 24.94 12.17
N GLN A 141 10.58 25.82 11.58
CA GLN A 141 10.37 25.92 10.15
C GLN A 141 11.57 26.67 9.53
N GLY A 142 12.35 25.98 8.72
CA GLY A 142 13.61 26.47 8.15
C GLY A 142 14.17 25.48 7.14
N TYR A 143 15.34 25.79 6.57
CA TYR A 143 16.00 24.93 5.61
C TYR A 143 16.27 23.55 6.23
N SER A 144 15.69 22.50 5.65
CA SER A 144 16.02 21.12 6.00
C SER A 144 17.26 20.71 5.22
N ASP A 145 18.25 20.12 5.90
CA ASP A 145 19.39 19.50 5.21
C ASP A 145 18.96 18.26 4.40
N SER A 146 17.76 17.72 4.67
CA SER A 146 17.17 16.61 3.93
C SER A 146 16.37 17.13 2.72
N LYS A 147 16.75 16.68 1.52
CA LYS A 147 15.97 16.93 0.30
C LYS A 147 14.62 16.20 0.28
N ASN A 148 14.46 15.18 1.13
CA ASN A 148 13.29 14.32 1.19
C ASN A 148 12.26 14.76 2.25
N ILE A 149 12.60 15.74 3.10
CA ILE A 149 11.72 16.23 4.15
C ILE A 149 11.82 17.75 4.15
N PHE A 150 10.77 18.44 3.73
CA PHE A 150 10.81 19.88 3.57
C PHE A 150 9.47 20.53 3.89
N TRP A 151 9.52 21.86 4.06
CA TRP A 151 8.35 22.69 4.29
C TRP A 151 7.89 23.33 2.98
N GLU A 152 6.59 23.28 2.69
CA GLU A 152 5.98 23.96 1.56
C GLU A 152 4.99 25.03 2.07
N GLU A 153 5.10 26.25 1.53
CA GLU A 153 4.23 27.36 1.89
C GLU A 153 2.79 27.10 1.43
N VAL A 154 1.86 27.31 2.36
CA VAL A 154 0.41 27.31 2.12
C VAL A 154 -0.18 28.61 2.65
N TYR A 155 -1.48 28.81 2.46
CA TYR A 155 -2.13 30.11 2.71
C TYR A 155 -1.90 30.68 4.13
N ASP A 156 -1.92 29.85 5.18
CA ASP A 156 -1.79 30.29 6.58
C ASP A 156 -0.61 29.66 7.33
N GLY A 157 0.41 29.19 6.61
CA GLY A 157 1.60 28.61 7.23
C GLY A 157 2.37 27.74 6.27
N ASN A 158 2.97 26.68 6.80
CA ASN A 158 3.69 25.69 6.01
C ASN A 158 3.16 24.30 6.31
N LYS A 159 3.12 23.44 5.29
CA LYS A 159 2.88 21.99 5.45
C LYS A 159 4.19 21.23 5.40
N LEU A 160 4.27 20.13 6.14
CA LEU A 160 5.42 19.24 6.12
C LEU A 160 5.25 18.18 5.02
N VAL A 161 6.20 18.14 4.09
CA VAL A 161 6.21 17.20 2.96
C VAL A 161 7.30 16.15 3.15
N LEU A 162 6.87 14.88 3.13
CA LEU A 162 7.71 13.70 3.09
C LEU A 162 7.76 13.21 1.64
N LYS A 163 8.92 13.34 0.99
CA LYS A 163 9.12 13.04 -0.43
C LYS A 163 10.07 11.86 -0.63
N GLU A 164 9.69 10.90 -1.49
CA GLU A 164 10.52 9.74 -1.86
C GLU A 164 10.95 8.91 -0.63
N ILE A 165 10.09 8.84 0.40
CA ILE A 165 10.32 8.02 1.58
C ILE A 165 9.78 6.61 1.34
N SER A 166 10.56 5.59 1.68
CA SER A 166 10.14 4.18 1.60
C SER A 166 10.26 3.46 2.93
N ASN A 167 9.39 2.48 3.19
CA ASN A 167 9.45 1.62 4.39
C ASN A 167 9.43 2.43 5.71
N LEU A 168 8.48 3.37 5.82
CA LEU A 168 8.27 4.17 7.03
C LEU A 168 7.12 3.58 7.83
N THR A 169 7.33 3.33 9.12
CA THR A 169 6.26 3.02 10.08
C THR A 169 6.21 4.10 11.16
N ILE A 170 5.04 4.68 11.40
CA ILE A 170 4.76 5.56 12.55
C ILE A 170 3.72 4.83 13.41
N GLU A 171 4.08 4.49 14.65
CA GLU A 171 3.24 3.70 15.55
C GLU A 171 3.09 4.39 16.90
N GLY A 172 1.86 4.73 17.28
CA GLY A 172 1.56 5.17 18.63
C GLY A 172 1.62 4.01 19.64
N LEU A 173 2.30 4.22 20.76
CA LEU A 173 2.38 3.26 21.86
C LEU A 173 1.23 3.44 22.86
N GLY A 174 0.74 2.32 23.38
CA GLY A 174 -0.28 2.28 24.43
C GLY A 174 -1.69 1.99 23.90
N ASP A 175 -2.65 1.94 24.81
CA ASP A 175 -4.02 1.48 24.51
C ASP A 175 -4.86 2.51 23.73
N LYS A 176 -4.41 3.76 23.66
CA LYS A 176 -5.09 4.85 22.96
C LYS A 176 -4.20 5.39 21.85
N PRO A 177 -4.78 5.86 20.73
CA PRO A 177 -4.02 6.48 19.66
C PRO A 177 -3.22 7.70 20.15
N VAL A 178 -1.96 7.80 19.73
CA VAL A 178 -1.08 8.93 20.05
C VAL A 178 -1.38 10.10 19.11
N GLU A 179 -1.42 11.32 19.65
CA GLU A 179 -1.95 12.47 18.93
C GLU A 179 -0.87 13.21 18.13
N ILE A 180 -1.10 13.41 16.82
CA ILE A 180 -0.27 14.22 15.92
C ILE A 180 -1.15 15.36 15.40
N VAL A 181 -0.70 16.59 15.55
CA VAL A 181 -1.52 17.74 15.20
C VAL A 181 -0.77 18.84 14.48
N VAL A 182 -1.52 19.67 13.77
CA VAL A 182 -1.05 20.86 13.05
C VAL A 182 -1.97 22.03 13.40
N GLU A 183 -1.40 23.24 13.52
CA GLU A 183 -2.12 24.49 13.74
C GLU A 183 -2.56 25.19 12.44
N PRO A 184 -1.69 25.38 11.42
CA PRO A 184 -2.11 25.95 10.14
C PRO A 184 -3.23 25.12 9.52
N ARG A 185 -4.35 25.79 9.23
CA ARG A 185 -5.57 25.13 8.79
C ARG A 185 -5.52 24.73 7.31
N TYR A 186 -4.64 25.35 6.53
CA TYR A 186 -4.43 25.00 5.13
C TYR A 186 -3.34 23.95 4.94
N ALA A 187 -2.62 23.58 6.01
CA ALA A 187 -1.61 22.53 5.95
C ALA A 187 -2.24 21.16 6.18
N ASP A 188 -1.82 20.19 5.37
CA ASP A 188 -2.09 18.79 5.68
C ASP A 188 -1.37 18.41 6.99
N VAL A 189 -1.92 17.48 7.78
CA VAL A 189 -1.21 16.99 8.98
C VAL A 189 0.10 16.30 8.58
N LEU A 190 0.03 15.43 7.56
CA LEU A 190 1.19 14.85 6.89
C LEU A 190 0.94 14.70 5.39
N THR A 191 1.89 15.18 4.58
CA THR A 191 1.89 14.99 3.12
C THR A 191 2.95 13.97 2.72
N PHE A 192 2.56 12.96 1.96
CA PHE A 192 3.43 11.92 1.40
C PHE A 192 3.46 12.06 -0.12
N LEU A 193 4.63 12.38 -0.68
CA LEU A 193 4.87 12.57 -2.10
C LEU A 193 5.83 11.49 -2.60
N ASP A 194 5.48 10.76 -3.66
CA ASP A 194 6.33 9.71 -4.23
C ASP A 194 6.80 8.65 -3.20
N CYS A 195 5.97 8.36 -2.19
CA CYS A 195 6.31 7.46 -1.08
C CYS A 195 5.86 6.02 -1.34
N GLU A 196 6.55 5.05 -0.71
CA GLU A 196 6.26 3.62 -0.86
C GLU A 196 6.29 2.88 0.49
N ASN A 197 5.35 1.96 0.74
CA ASN A 197 5.33 1.15 1.96
C ASN A 197 5.32 2.01 3.25
N VAL A 198 4.31 2.87 3.38
CA VAL A 198 4.11 3.72 4.56
C VAL A 198 3.03 3.12 5.44
N ASN A 199 3.33 2.94 6.73
CA ASN A 199 2.45 2.34 7.72
C ASN A 199 2.20 3.32 8.86
N ILE A 200 0.95 3.69 9.11
CA ILE A 200 0.55 4.57 10.23
C ILE A 200 -0.37 3.76 11.14
N LYS A 201 -0.01 3.61 12.42
CA LYS A 201 -0.69 2.71 13.35
C LYS A 201 -0.96 3.42 14.68
N ASN A 202 -2.17 3.28 15.20
CA ASN A 202 -2.52 3.80 16.53
C ASN A 202 -2.23 5.31 16.69
N VAL A 203 -2.63 6.11 15.69
CA VAL A 203 -2.43 7.57 15.68
C VAL A 203 -3.78 8.29 15.65
N LYS A 204 -3.90 9.39 16.38
CA LYS A 204 -4.99 10.36 16.26
C LYS A 204 -4.44 11.62 15.58
N ALA A 205 -4.80 11.84 14.31
CA ALA A 205 -4.26 12.94 13.51
C ALA A 205 -5.33 13.99 13.21
N GLY A 206 -5.01 15.28 13.39
CA GLY A 206 -5.92 16.37 13.06
C GLY A 206 -5.41 17.78 13.33
N HIS A 207 -6.30 18.77 13.29
CA HIS A 207 -5.98 20.18 13.56
C HIS A 207 -6.37 20.58 14.99
N THR A 208 -5.56 21.42 15.65
CA THR A 208 -5.80 21.86 17.05
C THR A 208 -6.81 23.01 17.20
N ILE A 209 -7.13 23.74 16.13
CA ILE A 209 -7.88 24.99 16.19
C ILE A 209 -9.40 24.77 15.98
N GLU A 210 -10.22 25.51 16.73
CA GLU A 210 -11.68 25.55 16.60
C GLU A 210 -12.17 26.01 15.20
N LYS A 211 -13.40 25.58 14.87
CA LYS A 211 -14.06 25.64 13.56
C LYS A 211 -13.87 26.97 12.79
N GLY A 212 -13.33 26.85 11.57
CA GLY A 212 -13.26 27.89 10.53
C GLY A 212 -13.14 27.24 9.14
N ALA A 213 -13.13 28.01 8.06
CA ALA A 213 -12.87 27.44 6.72
C ALA A 213 -11.42 26.99 6.63
N CYS A 214 -11.17 25.70 6.41
CA CYS A 214 -9.82 25.17 6.21
C CYS A 214 -9.72 24.38 4.89
N ILE A 215 -8.51 24.21 4.36
CA ILE A 215 -8.27 23.51 3.06
C ILE A 215 -7.25 22.35 3.19
N GLY A 216 -6.53 22.22 4.32
CA GLY A 216 -5.62 21.10 4.53
C GLY A 216 -6.36 19.80 4.83
N GLY A 217 -5.95 18.70 4.21
CA GLY A 217 -6.38 17.33 4.54
C GLY A 217 -5.78 16.83 5.85
N VAL A 218 -6.24 15.70 6.37
CA VAL A 218 -5.51 15.04 7.47
C VAL A 218 -4.28 14.36 6.90
N PHE A 219 -4.46 13.34 6.05
CA PHE A 219 -3.38 12.72 5.29
C PHE A 219 -3.54 12.93 3.80
N ASN A 220 -2.45 13.37 3.16
CA ASN A 220 -2.38 13.58 1.73
C ASN A 220 -1.34 12.64 1.10
N PHE A 221 -1.77 11.84 0.13
CA PHE A 221 -0.92 10.91 -0.61
C PHE A 221 -0.90 11.29 -2.09
N ASP A 222 0.25 11.72 -2.60
CA ASP A 222 0.45 12.03 -4.00
C ASP A 222 1.50 11.09 -4.61
N SER A 223 1.14 10.46 -5.73
CA SER A 223 2.01 9.58 -6.51
C SER A 223 2.68 8.49 -5.66
N SER A 224 1.97 8.03 -4.63
CA SER A 224 2.49 7.10 -3.61
C SER A 224 1.88 5.70 -3.78
N LYS A 225 2.46 4.70 -3.12
CA LYS A 225 1.95 3.33 -3.18
C LYS A 225 2.17 2.52 -1.91
N ASP A 226 1.36 1.49 -1.72
CA ASP A 226 1.44 0.55 -0.61
C ASP A 226 1.36 1.27 0.74
N ILE A 227 0.19 1.84 1.01
CA ILE A 227 -0.08 2.64 2.21
C ILE A 227 -1.00 1.85 3.14
N ALA A 228 -0.69 1.82 4.44
CA ALA A 228 -1.55 1.20 5.45
C ALA A 228 -1.77 2.15 6.62
N VAL A 229 -3.04 2.39 6.95
CA VAL A 229 -3.47 3.14 8.14
C VAL A 229 -4.33 2.21 9.00
N SER A 230 -3.97 1.98 10.25
CA SER A 230 -4.75 1.08 11.11
C SER A 230 -4.89 1.55 12.56
N ASN A 231 -5.98 1.14 13.21
CA ASN A 231 -6.29 1.50 14.60
C ASN A 231 -6.18 3.02 14.87
N SER A 232 -6.55 3.85 13.90
CA SER A 232 -6.25 5.29 13.91
C SER A 232 -7.53 6.14 13.82
N ILE A 233 -7.42 7.40 14.25
CA ILE A 233 -8.50 8.39 14.20
C ILE A 233 -8.02 9.59 13.38
N LEU A 234 -8.66 9.86 12.25
CA LEU A 234 -8.40 11.04 11.44
C LEU A 234 -9.54 12.03 11.65
N TYR A 235 -9.21 13.23 12.08
CA TYR A 235 -10.20 14.27 12.37
C TYR A 235 -9.71 15.64 11.92
N GLY A 236 -10.59 16.59 11.66
CA GLY A 236 -10.14 17.96 11.39
C GLY A 236 -11.22 18.87 10.86
N CYS A 237 -11.27 20.09 11.38
CA CYS A 237 -12.26 21.12 11.10
C CYS A 237 -12.20 21.73 9.69
N GLY A 238 -11.48 21.07 8.77
CA GLY A 238 -10.95 21.66 7.55
C GLY A 238 -11.38 21.05 6.24
N THR A 239 -10.97 19.82 5.94
CA THR A 239 -11.30 19.21 4.66
C THR A 239 -11.70 17.74 4.71
N TYR A 240 -10.80 16.85 4.33
CA TYR A 240 -10.99 15.43 4.14
C TYR A 240 -10.05 14.68 5.08
N GLY A 241 -10.52 13.55 5.61
CA GLY A 241 -9.64 12.64 6.34
C GLY A 241 -8.52 12.11 5.44
N ILE A 242 -8.85 11.79 4.18
CA ILE A 242 -7.87 11.33 3.19
C ILE A 242 -8.00 12.10 1.88
N ILE A 243 -6.88 12.66 1.42
CA ILE A 243 -6.71 13.15 0.07
C ILE A 243 -5.72 12.23 -0.63
N ALA A 244 -6.04 11.76 -1.84
CA ALA A 244 -5.09 10.98 -2.62
C ALA A 244 -5.14 11.29 -4.11
N ASN A 245 -3.98 11.36 -4.74
CA ASN A 245 -3.83 11.54 -6.17
C ASN A 245 -2.80 10.54 -6.72
N ASN A 246 -3.10 9.93 -7.86
CA ASN A 246 -2.18 9.03 -8.57
C ASN A 246 -1.56 7.95 -7.66
N THR A 247 -2.36 7.43 -6.71
CA THR A 247 -1.87 6.57 -5.62
C THR A 247 -2.46 5.16 -5.72
N GLU A 248 -1.66 4.14 -5.43
CA GLU A 248 -2.05 2.73 -5.54
C GLU A 248 -1.95 1.97 -4.20
N ASN A 249 -2.83 0.99 -3.98
CA ASN A 249 -2.77 0.06 -2.84
C ASN A 249 -2.80 0.76 -1.46
N LEU A 250 -3.86 1.53 -1.18
CA LEU A 250 -4.09 2.09 0.16
C LEU A 250 -5.04 1.20 0.96
N LYS A 251 -4.69 0.92 2.21
CA LYS A 251 -5.55 0.21 3.17
C LYS A 251 -5.82 1.06 4.40
N LEU A 252 -7.08 1.17 4.79
CA LEU A 252 -7.49 1.73 6.07
C LEU A 252 -8.31 0.67 6.84
N SER A 253 -7.86 0.28 8.03
CA SER A 253 -8.52 -0.77 8.82
C SER A 253 -8.74 -0.37 10.28
N ASP A 254 -9.86 -0.81 10.85
CA ASP A 254 -10.17 -0.62 12.28
C ASP A 254 -9.99 0.84 12.73
N SER A 255 -10.36 1.78 11.87
CA SER A 255 -10.05 3.20 12.03
C SER A 255 -11.30 4.07 11.90
N ILE A 256 -11.17 5.32 12.31
CA ILE A 256 -12.26 6.30 12.31
C ILE A 256 -11.82 7.52 11.49
N ILE A 257 -12.67 7.99 10.59
CA ILE A 257 -12.58 9.36 10.05
C ILE A 257 -13.79 10.12 10.58
N GLU A 258 -13.55 11.21 11.30
CA GLU A 258 -14.63 11.97 11.92
C GLU A 258 -14.45 13.49 11.92
N GLU A 259 -15.57 14.20 11.98
CA GLU A 259 -15.60 15.66 12.16
C GLU A 259 -14.88 16.44 11.05
N CYS A 260 -14.80 15.87 9.84
CA CYS A 260 -14.26 16.51 8.64
C CYS A 260 -15.30 17.39 7.92
N THR A 261 -14.91 18.56 7.38
CA THR A 261 -15.86 19.57 6.86
C THR A 261 -15.94 19.68 5.34
N GLU A 262 -15.08 19.04 4.57
CA GLU A 262 -15.24 18.90 3.10
C GLU A 262 -15.63 17.49 2.68
N GLY A 263 -15.55 16.51 3.59
CA GLY A 263 -16.03 15.15 3.42
C GLY A 263 -15.11 14.12 4.07
N VAL A 264 -15.33 12.85 3.74
CA VAL A 264 -14.50 11.75 4.26
C VAL A 264 -13.20 11.64 3.46
N MET A 265 -13.33 11.65 2.13
CA MET A 265 -12.19 11.51 1.23
C MET A 265 -12.42 12.17 -0.13
N ALA A 266 -11.33 12.61 -0.74
CA ALA A 266 -11.27 13.03 -2.13
C ALA A 266 -10.09 12.33 -2.82
N ILE A 267 -10.38 11.46 -3.80
CA ILE A 267 -9.37 10.68 -4.51
C ILE A 267 -9.45 10.84 -6.02
N SER A 268 -8.30 10.89 -6.68
CA SER A 268 -8.19 11.00 -8.14
C SER A 268 -7.11 10.08 -8.70
N LYS A 269 -7.43 9.37 -9.79
CA LYS A 269 -6.49 8.46 -10.47
C LYS A 269 -5.88 7.41 -9.53
N CYS A 270 -6.70 6.91 -8.60
CA CYS A 270 -6.28 5.94 -7.60
C CYS A 270 -6.70 4.52 -7.96
N LYS A 271 -5.98 3.54 -7.41
CA LYS A 271 -6.24 2.12 -7.67
C LYS A 271 -6.08 1.26 -6.43
N ASN A 272 -6.96 0.27 -6.25
CA ASN A 272 -6.88 -0.74 -5.20
C ASN A 272 -6.91 -0.15 -3.78
N PHE A 273 -7.94 0.63 -3.45
CA PHE A 273 -8.12 1.13 -2.09
C PHE A 273 -9.07 0.21 -1.31
N GLU A 274 -8.71 -0.13 -0.08
CA GLU A 274 -9.47 -1.02 0.79
C GLU A 274 -9.72 -0.36 2.15
N PHE A 275 -10.99 -0.21 2.50
CA PHE A 275 -11.43 0.30 3.79
C PHE A 275 -12.17 -0.83 4.51
N SER A 276 -11.73 -1.20 5.72
CA SER A 276 -12.28 -2.38 6.42
C SER A 276 -12.56 -2.09 7.89
N ASN A 277 -13.68 -2.59 8.42
CA ASN A 277 -14.05 -2.46 9.84
C ASN A 277 -13.93 -1.00 10.37
N SER A 278 -14.25 -0.01 9.54
CA SER A 278 -13.95 1.40 9.84
C SER A 278 -15.20 2.26 9.89
N ILE A 279 -15.13 3.38 10.59
CA ILE A 279 -16.26 4.26 10.83
C ILE A 279 -15.99 5.63 10.21
N PHE A 280 -16.94 6.13 9.42
CA PHE A 280 -16.90 7.43 8.77
C PHE A 280 -18.08 8.26 9.28
N ARG A 281 -17.83 9.20 10.19
CA ARG A 281 -18.92 9.83 10.93
C ARG A 281 -18.80 11.31 11.21
N LYS A 282 -19.94 11.97 11.42
CA LYS A 282 -20.01 13.39 11.81
C LYS A 282 -19.25 14.32 10.86
N CYS A 283 -19.06 13.91 9.61
CA CYS A 283 -18.48 14.77 8.59
C CYS A 283 -19.58 15.65 7.98
N GLU A 284 -19.20 16.86 7.63
CA GLU A 284 -20.00 17.83 6.88
C GLU A 284 -19.43 17.95 5.46
N SER A 285 -20.24 18.11 4.40
CA SER A 285 -19.69 18.32 3.04
C SER A 285 -20.68 18.73 1.94
N TYR A 286 -20.15 19.10 0.77
CA TYR A 286 -20.85 19.13 -0.53
C TYR A 286 -20.76 17.79 -1.30
N GLY A 287 -20.11 16.78 -0.73
CA GLY A 287 -19.95 15.44 -1.27
C GLY A 287 -19.11 14.61 -0.29
N LEU A 288 -19.64 13.48 0.21
CA LEU A 288 -19.00 12.76 1.32
C LEU A 288 -17.80 11.94 0.83
N PHE A 289 -17.94 11.32 -0.34
CA PHE A 289 -16.91 10.54 -1.01
C PHE A 289 -16.72 11.06 -2.43
N GLY A 290 -15.59 11.74 -2.69
CA GLY A 290 -15.16 12.13 -4.02
C GLY A 290 -14.25 11.07 -4.63
N ILE A 291 -14.68 10.40 -5.70
CA ILE A 291 -13.94 9.33 -6.38
C ILE A 291 -13.89 9.61 -7.88
N TYR A 292 -12.71 9.99 -8.37
CA TYR A 292 -12.53 10.46 -9.75
C TYR A 292 -11.48 9.62 -10.49
N SER A 293 -11.80 9.15 -11.69
CA SER A 293 -10.87 8.40 -12.56
C SER A 293 -10.16 7.24 -11.84
N SER A 294 -10.84 6.56 -10.93
CA SER A 294 -10.24 5.58 -10.02
C SER A 294 -10.85 4.19 -10.18
N THR A 295 -10.15 3.14 -9.76
CA THR A 295 -10.66 1.76 -9.87
C THR A 295 -10.38 0.92 -8.64
N ALA A 296 -11.24 -0.08 -8.39
CA ALA A 296 -11.13 -1.02 -7.28
C ALA A 296 -11.06 -0.30 -5.92
N ILE A 297 -12.11 0.44 -5.59
CA ILE A 297 -12.26 1.13 -4.30
C ILE A 297 -13.31 0.37 -3.50
N VAL A 298 -12.88 -0.29 -2.43
CA VAL A 298 -13.70 -1.26 -1.69
C VAL A 298 -13.81 -0.83 -0.23
N PHE A 299 -15.04 -0.77 0.26
CA PHE A 299 -15.39 -0.61 1.66
C PHE A 299 -16.03 -1.92 2.12
N ASP A 300 -15.48 -2.60 3.12
CA ASP A 300 -16.06 -3.80 3.73
C ASP A 300 -16.33 -3.57 5.22
N LYS A 301 -17.54 -3.92 5.69
CA LYS A 301 -17.91 -3.81 7.12
C LYS A 301 -17.69 -2.42 7.70
N CYS A 302 -17.91 -1.39 6.88
CA CYS A 302 -17.76 -0.01 7.30
C CYS A 302 -19.11 0.58 7.75
N GLU A 303 -19.07 1.51 8.69
CA GLU A 303 -20.22 2.30 9.13
C GLU A 303 -20.05 3.74 8.65
N ILE A 304 -21.00 4.22 7.85
CA ILE A 304 -21.10 5.60 7.37
C ILE A 304 -22.27 6.23 8.12
N ALA A 305 -21.99 7.00 9.18
CA ALA A 305 -23.03 7.42 10.11
C ALA A 305 -22.98 8.89 10.51
N GLU A 306 -24.16 9.48 10.78
CA GLU A 306 -24.27 10.83 11.35
C GLU A 306 -23.61 11.95 10.50
N ASN A 307 -23.41 11.74 9.20
CA ASN A 307 -22.84 12.75 8.31
C ASN A 307 -23.93 13.72 7.82
N THR A 308 -23.58 14.97 7.51
CA THR A 308 -24.55 16.00 7.11
C THR A 308 -24.08 16.77 5.87
N ALA A 309 -24.88 16.81 4.81
CA ALA A 309 -24.55 17.67 3.67
C ALA A 309 -24.84 19.16 3.94
N TYR A 310 -24.08 20.07 3.33
CA TYR A 310 -24.34 21.52 3.43
C TYR A 310 -25.64 21.95 2.75
N THR A 311 -26.05 21.25 1.70
CA THR A 311 -27.28 21.52 0.96
C THR A 311 -28.15 20.28 0.88
N LYS A 312 -29.48 20.48 0.78
CA LYS A 312 -30.42 19.38 0.57
C LYS A 312 -30.15 18.71 -0.78
N ASN A 313 -30.32 17.39 -0.82
CA ASN A 313 -30.17 16.54 -2.00
C ASN A 313 -28.76 16.57 -2.60
N THR A 314 -27.74 16.84 -1.79
CA THR A 314 -26.34 16.69 -2.21
C THR A 314 -26.01 15.23 -2.41
N ASP A 315 -25.33 14.87 -3.49
CA ASP A 315 -24.94 13.48 -3.70
C ASP A 315 -23.89 13.05 -2.67
N MET A 316 -24.18 11.97 -1.93
CA MET A 316 -23.21 11.43 -0.97
C MET A 316 -21.96 10.89 -1.66
N LEU A 317 -22.16 10.27 -2.82
CA LEU A 317 -21.12 9.62 -3.62
C LEU A 317 -20.93 10.42 -4.91
N SER A 318 -19.84 11.15 -5.00
CA SER A 318 -19.41 11.84 -6.23
C SER A 318 -18.44 10.95 -7.00
N VAL A 319 -18.98 10.01 -7.77
CA VAL A 319 -18.20 9.01 -8.52
C VAL A 319 -18.20 9.36 -10.01
N ASN A 320 -17.01 9.58 -10.59
CA ASN A 320 -16.88 9.94 -12.00
C ASN A 320 -15.73 9.19 -12.68
N LEU A 321 -15.97 8.69 -13.90
CA LEU A 321 -14.97 7.96 -14.70
C LEU A 321 -14.28 6.82 -13.92
N SER A 322 -15.00 6.19 -13.00
CA SER A 322 -14.46 5.23 -12.04
C SER A 322 -15.19 3.90 -12.13
N SER A 323 -14.53 2.80 -11.75
CA SER A 323 -15.07 1.44 -11.85
C SER A 323 -14.74 0.59 -10.63
N GLU A 324 -15.47 -0.52 -10.45
CA GLU A 324 -15.24 -1.48 -9.37
C GLU A 324 -15.32 -0.83 -7.97
N ILE A 325 -16.28 0.06 -7.78
CA ILE A 325 -16.57 0.70 -6.50
C ILE A 325 -17.53 -0.20 -5.72
N LYS A 326 -17.18 -0.52 -4.48
CA LYS A 326 -17.95 -1.47 -3.66
C LYS A 326 -18.09 -1.00 -2.23
N PHE A 327 -19.29 -1.10 -1.70
CA PHE A 327 -19.61 -1.02 -0.28
C PHE A 327 -20.25 -2.36 0.11
N THR A 328 -19.44 -3.29 0.61
CA THR A 328 -19.89 -4.62 1.02
C THR A 328 -20.11 -4.68 2.52
N ASN A 329 -21.22 -5.28 2.95
CA ASN A 329 -21.54 -5.46 4.37
C ASN A 329 -21.49 -4.14 5.19
N CYS A 330 -21.73 -3.01 4.55
CA CYS A 330 -21.62 -1.70 5.19
C CYS A 330 -22.95 -1.29 5.81
N LYS A 331 -22.91 -0.22 6.60
CA LYS A 331 -24.10 0.37 7.22
C LYS A 331 -24.08 1.87 7.02
N PHE A 332 -25.10 2.38 6.31
CA PHE A 332 -25.38 3.81 6.20
C PHE A 332 -26.48 4.15 7.19
N LYS A 333 -26.23 5.05 8.14
CA LYS A 333 -27.17 5.33 9.23
C LYS A 333 -27.21 6.81 9.58
N ASP A 334 -28.40 7.38 9.76
CA ASP A 334 -28.58 8.74 10.29
C ASP A 334 -27.83 9.84 9.49
N ASN A 335 -27.56 9.60 8.20
CA ASN A 335 -26.94 10.59 7.31
C ASN A 335 -28.01 11.58 6.82
N LYS A 336 -27.74 12.88 6.95
CA LYS A 336 -28.70 13.95 6.71
C LYS A 336 -28.39 14.72 5.44
N LEU A 337 -29.45 15.14 4.76
CA LEU A 337 -29.42 16.03 3.58
C LEU A 337 -28.74 15.45 2.33
N PHE A 338 -28.11 14.28 2.44
CA PHE A 338 -27.58 13.54 1.30
C PHE A 338 -28.68 12.85 0.47
N ASN A 339 -28.49 12.85 -0.83
CA ASN A 339 -29.17 11.99 -1.78
C ASN A 339 -28.34 10.72 -1.98
N LEU A 340 -28.98 9.57 -1.80
CA LEU A 340 -28.43 8.28 -2.17
C LEU A 340 -29.49 7.47 -2.89
N ASN A 341 -29.70 7.80 -4.16
CA ASN A 341 -30.57 7.00 -5.00
C ASN A 341 -29.75 5.92 -5.73
N ILE A 342 -29.73 4.74 -5.13
CA ILE A 342 -28.95 3.58 -5.59
C ILE A 342 -29.36 3.16 -7.00
N GLU A 343 -30.61 3.40 -7.42
CA GLU A 343 -31.08 3.09 -8.78
C GLU A 343 -30.34 3.89 -9.86
N PHE A 344 -29.80 5.06 -9.50
CA PHE A 344 -28.98 5.90 -10.38
C PHE A 344 -27.48 5.65 -10.23
N LEU A 345 -27.08 4.66 -9.43
CA LEU A 345 -25.69 4.23 -9.22
C LEU A 345 -25.51 2.72 -9.54
N PRO A 346 -25.94 2.24 -10.73
CA PRO A 346 -25.96 0.80 -11.04
C PRO A 346 -24.58 0.14 -11.07
N ASP A 347 -23.52 0.95 -11.23
CA ASP A 347 -22.14 0.47 -11.33
C ASP A 347 -21.43 0.34 -9.96
N ILE A 348 -22.14 0.62 -8.85
CA ILE A 348 -21.63 0.47 -7.50
C ILE A 348 -22.25 -0.75 -6.82
N ASP A 349 -21.41 -1.62 -6.28
CA ASP A 349 -21.83 -2.81 -5.56
C ASP A 349 -22.17 -2.47 -4.10
N PHE A 350 -23.41 -2.71 -3.67
CA PHE A 350 -23.87 -2.52 -2.29
C PHE A 350 -24.21 -3.85 -1.60
N THR A 351 -23.61 -4.96 -2.01
CA THR A 351 -23.94 -6.30 -1.48
C THR A 351 -23.81 -6.36 0.05
N GLY A 352 -24.90 -6.76 0.72
CA GLY A 352 -24.95 -6.88 2.18
C GLY A 352 -24.99 -5.54 2.93
N THR A 353 -25.10 -4.42 2.22
CA THR A 353 -25.14 -3.08 2.83
C THR A 353 -26.56 -2.68 3.22
N THR A 354 -26.67 -2.00 4.36
CA THR A 354 -27.93 -1.51 4.93
C THR A 354 -28.01 0.01 4.90
N PHE A 355 -29.23 0.54 4.76
CA PHE A 355 -29.53 1.98 4.72
C PHE A 355 -30.65 2.25 5.74
N GLU A 356 -30.31 2.94 6.83
CA GLU A 356 -31.15 3.21 8.01
C GLU A 356 -31.42 4.70 8.23
#